data_AF-A0A368FD94-F1
#
_entry.id   AF-A0A368FD94-F1
#
_cell.length_a   1.000
_cell.length_b   1.000
_cell.length_c   1.000
_cell.angle_alpha   90.00
_cell.angle_beta   90.00
_cell.angle_gamma   90.00
#
_symmetry.space_group_name_H-M   'P 1'
#
loop_
_entity.id
_entity.type
_entity.pdbx_description
1 polymer ?
#
loop_
_entity_poly.entity_id
_entity_poly.type
_entity_poly.pdbx_seq_one_letter_code
_entity_poly.pdbx_strand_id
1 'polypeptide(L)' 'MRPESDFLYVSKIEPDFFIVDSWEIPDVNATQLADAFIMCGVLYGLQNATTRDSRISFAYDLFRRFHG' A
#
# COMPACT_ATOMS: atom_id res chain seq x y z
N MET A 1 1.59 17.53 -5.67
CA MET A 1 1.88 16.95 -7.00
C MET A 1 1.39 15.52 -6.97
N ARG A 2 0.47 15.15 -7.87
CA ARG A 2 0.09 13.75 -8.05
C ARG A 2 1.23 13.07 -8.84
N PRO A 3 1.80 11.94 -8.39
CA PRO A 3 2.80 11.24 -9.19
C PRO A 3 2.19 10.85 -10.55
N GLU A 4 2.98 10.89 -11.62
CA GLU A 4 2.58 10.50 -12.98
C GLU A 4 2.36 8.98 -13.12
N SER A 5 2.53 8.24 -12.03
CA SER A 5 2.46 6.78 -11.94
C SER A 5 1.16 6.32 -11.29
N ASP A 6 0.56 5.26 -11.84
CA ASP A 6 -0.59 4.55 -11.26
C ASP A 6 -0.19 3.58 -10.13
N PHE A 7 1.10 3.49 -9.81
CA PHE A 7 1.60 2.66 -8.73
C PHE A 7 1.18 3.20 -7.37
N LEU A 8 0.99 2.27 -6.43
CA LEU A 8 0.70 2.60 -5.06
C LEU A 8 1.96 3.11 -4.36
N TYR A 9 1.88 4.30 -3.77
CA TYR A 9 2.91 4.83 -2.89
C TYR A 9 2.45 4.75 -1.44
N VAL A 10 3.32 4.25 -0.58
CA VAL A 10 3.10 4.21 0.87
C VAL A 10 4.19 5.02 1.54
N SER A 11 3.85 5.89 2.49
CA SER A 11 4.82 6.65 3.26
C SER A 11 4.61 6.44 4.75
N LYS A 12 5.72 6.23 5.47
CA LYS A 12 5.70 6.31 6.93
C LYS A 12 5.83 7.77 7.33
N ILE A 13 4.87 8.25 8.10
CA ILE A 13 4.79 9.64 8.54
C ILE A 13 4.78 9.66 10.07
N GLU A 14 5.62 10.48 10.68
CA GLU A 14 5.58 10.75 12.12
C GLU A 14 4.40 11.69 12.47
N PRO A 15 3.99 11.79 13.74
CA PRO A 15 2.84 12.63 14.14
C PRO A 15 2.98 14.12 13.82
N ASP A 16 4.20 14.61 13.57
CA ASP A 16 4.51 15.98 13.16
C ASP A 16 4.50 16.19 11.62
N PHE A 17 4.00 15.20 10.88
CA PHE A 17 3.98 15.14 9.41
C PHE A 17 5.36 14.98 8.75
N PHE A 18 6.42 14.66 9.49
CA PHE A 18 7.70 14.31 8.89
C PHE A 18 7.62 12.95 8.19
N ILE A 19 8.02 12.90 6.91
CA ILE A 19 8.09 11.65 6.14
C ILE A 19 9.42 10.95 6.44
N VAL A 20 9.34 9.76 7.05
CA VAL A 20 10.51 8.96 7.44
C VAL A 20 11.02 8.12 6.28
N ASP A 21 10.10 7.51 5.54
CA ASP A 21 10.41 6.61 4.44
C ASP A 21 9.21 6.50 3.48
N SER A 22 9.48 6.13 2.24
CA SER A 22 8.48 5.97 1.19
C SER A 22 8.79 4.75 0.33
N TRP A 23 7.77 3.94 0.09
CA TRP A 23 7.81 2.77 -0.78
C TRP A 23 6.95 3.02 -2.01
N GLU A 24 7.52 2.79 -3.18
CA GLU A 24 6.78 2.59 -4.42
C GLU A 24 6.52 1.09 -4.59
N ILE A 25 5.26 0.71 -4.81
CA ILE A 25 4.85 -0.68 -4.98
C ILE A 25 4.58 -0.92 -6.48
N PRO A 26 5.59 -1.32 -7.27
CA PRO A 26 5.53 -1.30 -8.73
C PRO A 26 4.52 -2.28 -9.33
N ASP A 27 4.14 -3.33 -8.58
CA ASP A 27 3.22 -4.37 -9.07
C ASP A 27 1.76 -4.18 -8.60
N VAL A 28 1.46 -3.05 -7.95
CA VAL A 28 0.12 -2.75 -7.43
C VAL A 28 -0.41 -1.47 -8.05
N ASN A 29 -1.42 -1.62 -8.91
CA ASN A 29 -2.17 -0.49 -9.45
C ASN A 29 -3.19 0.00 -8.41
N ALA A 30 -2.99 1.21 -7.90
CA ALA A 30 -3.83 1.78 -6.86
C ALA A 30 -5.31 1.93 -7.26
N THR A 31 -5.59 2.09 -8.56
CA THR A 31 -6.97 2.26 -9.07
C THR A 31 -7.79 0.98 -9.05
N GLN A 32 -7.14 -0.18 -8.90
CA GLN A 32 -7.79 -1.49 -8.88
C GLN A 32 -8.15 -1.95 -7.45
N LEU A 33 -7.76 -1.18 -6.43
CA LEU A 33 -8.06 -1.48 -5.04
C LEU A 33 -9.34 -0.78 -4.61
N ALA A 34 -10.19 -1.51 -3.92
CA ALA A 34 -11.36 -0.89 -3.31
C ALA A 34 -10.99 -0.16 -2.01
N ASP A 35 -10.02 -0.69 -1.26
CA ASP A 35 -9.45 -0.08 -0.07
C ASP A 35 -8.08 -0.73 0.27
N ALA A 36 -7.31 -0.14 1.18
CA ALA A 36 -6.07 -0.71 1.69
C ALA A 36 -5.82 -0.33 3.15
N PHE A 37 -5.18 -1.24 3.90
CA PHE A 37 -4.78 -0.99 5.28
C PHE A 37 -3.42 -1.64 5.59
N ILE A 38 -2.75 -1.13 6.62
CA ILE A 38 -1.44 -1.64 7.06
C ILE A 38 -1.61 -2.25 8.46
N MET A 39 -1.17 -3.49 8.63
CA MET A 39 -1.03 -4.12 9.96
C MET A 39 0.33 -4.77 10.09
N CYS A 40 1.00 -4.53 11.23
CA CYS A 40 2.33 -5.08 11.54
C CYS A 40 3.39 -4.84 10.46
N GLY A 41 3.30 -3.72 9.71
CA GLY A 41 4.23 -3.40 8.63
C GLY A 41 3.93 -4.09 7.29
N VAL A 42 2.82 -4.83 7.20
CA VAL A 42 2.34 -5.44 5.96
C VAL A 42 1.16 -4.63 5.44
N LEU A 43 1.24 -4.21 4.17
CA LEU A 43 0.18 -3.55 3.43
C LEU A 43 -0.74 -4.61 2.82
N TYR A 44 -2.03 -4.50 3.09
CA TYR A 44 -3.07 -5.37 2.55
C TYR A 44 -4.03 -4.57 1.66
N GLY A 45 -4.37 -5.11 0.50
CA GLY A 45 -5.37 -4.54 -0.40
C GLY A 45 -6.69 -5.31 -0.37
N LEU A 46 -7.81 -4.60 -0.40
CA LEU A 46 -9.16 -5.16 -0.49
C LEU A 46 -9.64 -5.16 -1.95
N GLN A 47 -10.17 -6.29 -2.41
CA GLN A 47 -10.64 -6.42 -3.79
C GLN A 47 -11.92 -5.62 -4.08
N ASN A 48 -12.85 -5.58 -3.15
CA ASN A 48 -14.18 -4.98 -3.35
C ASN A 48 -14.75 -4.45 -2.02
N ALA A 49 -15.37 -3.27 -2.02
CA ALA A 49 -15.96 -2.65 -0.83
C ALA A 49 -17.51 -2.71 -0.81
N THR A 50 -18.15 -3.19 -1.87
CA THR A 50 -19.60 -3.23 -2.03
C THR A 50 -20.19 -4.64 -2.00
N THR A 51 -19.38 -5.68 -2.21
CA THR A 51 -19.81 -7.08 -2.07
C THR A 51 -19.59 -7.58 -0.65
N ARG A 52 -20.59 -8.27 -0.09
CA ARG A 52 -20.52 -8.85 1.27
C ARG A 52 -19.33 -9.80 1.42
N ASP A 53 -19.13 -10.66 0.44
CA ASP A 53 -17.99 -11.58 0.38
C ASP A 53 -16.88 -10.89 -0.41
N SER A 54 -15.96 -10.28 0.32
CA SER A 54 -14.75 -9.68 -0.24
C SER A 54 -13.52 -10.35 0.39
N ARG A 55 -12.36 -10.14 -0.23
CA ARG A 55 -11.11 -10.77 0.17
C ARG A 55 -9.95 -9.81 0.04
N ILE A 56 -8.91 -10.10 0.80
CA ILE A 56 -7.59 -9.52 0.61
C ILE A 56 -7.06 -10.01 -0.73
N SER A 57 -6.77 -9.09 -1.65
CA SER A 57 -6.27 -9.39 -3.00
C SER A 57 -4.75 -9.48 -3.06
N PHE A 58 -4.04 -8.79 -2.16
CA PHE A 58 -2.58 -8.89 -2.02
C PHE A 58 -2.11 -8.52 -0.61
N ALA A 59 -0.88 -8.90 -0.29
CA ALA A 59 -0.15 -8.52 0.90
C ALA A 59 1.31 -8.16 0.54
N TYR A 60 1.80 -7.00 0.98
CA TYR A 60 3.16 -6.53 0.72
C TYR A 60 3.87 -6.17 2.03
N ASP A 61 4.99 -6.83 2.31
CA ASP A 61 5.81 -6.54 3.50
C ASP A 61 6.73 -5.33 3.22
N LEU A 62 6.44 -4.21 3.89
CA LEU A 62 7.15 -2.93 3.68
C LEU A 62 8.61 -2.98 4.19
N PHE A 63 8.93 -3.89 5.10
CA PHE A 63 10.25 -3.97 5.73
C PHE A 63 11.09 -5.14 5.23
N ARG A 64 10.59 -5.87 4.23
CA ARG A 64 11.34 -6.95 3.59
C ARG A 64 12.50 -6.34 2.80
N ARG A 65 13.66 -6.21 3.45
CA ARG A 65 14.90 -5.82 2.79
C ARG A 65 15.22 -6.84 1.68
N PHE A 66 15.37 -6.36 0.45
CA PHE A 66 16.21 -7.04 -0.53
C PHE A 66 17.63 -7.10 0.05
N HIS A 67 18.03 -8.26 0.58
CA HIS A 67 19.45 -8.61 0.70
C HIS A 67 19.87 -9.15 -0.67
N GLY A 68 20.35 -8.25 -1.53
CA GLY A 68 21.12 -8.56 -2.72
C GLY A 68 22.55 -8.10 -2.51
#